data_AF-A0A453GY98-F1
#
_entry.id   AF-A0A453GY98-F1
#
_cell.length_a   1.000
_cell.length_b   1.000
_cell.length_c   1.000
_cell.angle_alpha   90.00
_cell.angle_beta   90.00
_cell.angle_gamma   90.00
#
_symmetry.space_group_name_H-M   'P 1'
#
loop_
_entity.id
_entity.type
_entity.pdbx_description
1 polymer ?
#
loop_
_entity_poly.entity_id
_entity_poly.type
_entity_poly.pdbx_seq_one_letter_code
_entity_poly.pdbx_strand_id
1 'polypeptide(L)'
;MNDGNREVKYSGNKGVGIPQALRAFVRVFCATSIEELEEMAVEAAENDGRLARRPLKHAEREVHAHRKLLMHLDSMIQGHSTAIEQLETIDGAASRSMHQFRKEMAKNLLAGELQVLQSAYAWVANYCKTVACT
;
A
#
# COMPACT_ATOMS: atom_id res chain seq x y z
N MET A 1 -3.69 -32.55 19.19
CA MET A 1 -3.22 -31.67 18.10
C MET A 1 -3.72 -30.28 18.40
N ASN A 2 -2.94 -29.49 19.14
CA ASN A 2 -3.22 -28.08 19.41
C ASN A 2 -1.92 -27.33 19.13
N ASP A 3 -1.85 -26.59 18.03
CA ASP A 3 -0.98 -25.43 17.95
C ASP A 3 -1.82 -24.33 17.30
N GLY A 4 -2.39 -23.51 18.18
CA GLY A 4 -3.23 -22.37 17.83
C GLY A 4 -2.41 -21.31 17.10
N ASN A 5 -3.12 -20.50 16.31
CA ASN A 5 -2.62 -19.31 15.65
C ASN A 5 -1.49 -18.64 16.43
N ARG A 6 -0.25 -18.74 15.92
CA ARG A 6 0.86 -17.94 16.43
C ARG A 6 0.61 -16.51 16.04
N GLU A 7 0.24 -15.72 17.04
CA GLU A 7 0.18 -14.28 16.96
C GLU A 7 1.55 -13.74 16.51
N VAL A 8 1.55 -13.05 15.36
CA VAL A 8 2.78 -12.47 14.81
C VAL A 8 3.18 -11.31 15.72
N LYS A 9 4.30 -11.49 16.44
CA LYS A 9 4.80 -10.48 17.38
C LYS A 9 5.10 -9.17 16.67
N TYR A 10 4.35 -8.12 17.02
CA TYR A 10 4.55 -6.76 16.57
C TYR A 10 5.84 -6.18 17.16
N SER A 11 6.85 -5.94 16.31
CA SER A 11 8.10 -5.30 16.73
C SER A 11 7.98 -3.77 16.73
N GLY A 12 7.67 -3.22 17.90
CA GLY A 12 8.06 -1.89 18.41
C GLY A 12 8.04 -0.67 17.47
N ASN A 13 7.10 0.26 17.74
CA ASN A 13 7.15 1.72 17.56
C ASN A 13 7.53 2.36 16.20
N LYS A 14 7.77 1.58 15.15
CA LYS A 14 7.82 2.09 13.77
C LYS A 14 6.93 1.20 12.95
N GLY A 15 5.92 1.77 12.28
CA GLY A 15 5.18 1.03 11.26
C GLY A 15 6.19 0.34 10.33
N VAL A 16 5.92 -0.92 9.97
CA VAL A 16 6.83 -1.80 9.20
C VAL A 16 7.17 -1.22 7.81
N GLY A 17 6.49 -0.13 7.42
CA GLY A 17 6.56 0.49 6.12
C GLY A 17 5.89 -0.34 5.06
N ILE A 18 5.95 0.10 3.81
CA ILE A 18 5.43 -0.71 2.71
C ILE A 18 6.32 -1.94 2.48
N PRO A 19 5.75 -3.07 2.01
CA PRO A 19 6.53 -4.25 1.67
C PRO A 19 7.67 -3.93 0.69
N GLN A 20 8.85 -4.50 0.94
CA GLN A 20 10.01 -4.31 0.07
C GLN A 20 9.71 -4.70 -1.40
N ALA A 21 8.92 -5.76 -1.60
CA ALA A 21 8.49 -6.19 -2.94
C ALA A 21 7.66 -5.10 -3.65
N LEU A 22 6.72 -4.46 -2.95
CA LEU A 22 5.91 -3.37 -3.51
C LEU A 22 6.79 -2.18 -3.89
N ARG A 23 7.76 -1.83 -3.03
CA ARG A 23 8.72 -0.76 -3.30
C ARG A 23 9.61 -1.06 -4.51
N ALA A 24 10.08 -2.30 -4.66
CA ALA A 24 10.85 -2.71 -5.85
C ALA A 24 9.97 -2.66 -7.11
N PHE A 25 8.74 -3.17 -7.01
CA PHE A 25 7.79 -3.18 -8.12
C PHE A 25 7.53 -1.77 -8.66
N VAL A 26 7.21 -0.80 -7.80
CA VAL A 26 6.88 0.56 -8.27
C VAL A 26 8.06 1.27 -8.91
N ARG A 27 9.30 0.96 -8.51
CA ARG A 27 10.51 1.50 -9.14
C ARG A 27 10.66 0.99 -10.56
N VAL A 28 10.59 -0.33 -10.74
CA VAL A 28 10.67 -0.97 -12.06
C VAL A 28 9.52 -0.52 -12.95
N PHE A 29 8.30 -0.46 -12.41
CA PHE A 29 7.11 -0.03 -13.14
C PHE A 29 7.19 1.43 -13.61
N CYS A 30 7.89 2.30 -12.87
CA CYS A 30 8.02 3.72 -13.21
C CYS A 30 9.29 4.05 -13.99
N ALA A 31 10.14 3.07 -14.30
CA ALA A 31 11.29 3.28 -15.16
C ALA A 31 10.83 3.76 -16.54
N THR A 32 11.44 4.83 -17.04
CA THR A 32 11.10 5.42 -18.34
C THR A 32 12.13 5.12 -19.42
N SER A 33 13.26 4.53 -19.06
CA SER A 33 14.32 4.14 -19.98
C SER A 33 15.00 2.83 -19.57
N ILE A 34 15.77 2.25 -20.51
CA ILE A 34 16.53 1.03 -20.26
C ILE A 34 17.69 1.33 -19.31
N GLU A 35 18.32 2.49 -19.44
CA GLU A 35 19.43 2.94 -18.60
C GLU A 35 19.01 3.00 -17.13
N GLU A 36 17.79 3.48 -16.83
CA GLU A 36 17.27 3.46 -15.46
C GLU A 36 17.14 2.04 -14.90
N LEU A 37 16.73 1.08 -15.72
CA LEU A 37 16.63 -0.34 -15.33
C LEU A 37 18.01 -0.97 -15.14
N GLU A 38 18.98 -0.63 -15.99
CA GLU A 38 20.37 -1.08 -15.86
C GLU A 38 21.01 -0.55 -14.58
N GLU A 39 20.84 0.74 -14.29
CA GLU A 39 21.30 1.35 -13.03
C GLU A 39 20.68 0.67 -11.80
N MET A 40 19.37 0.38 -11.84
CA MET A 40 18.70 -0.38 -10.79
C MET A 40 19.25 -1.80 -10.65
N ALA A 41 19.58 -2.48 -11.74
CA ALA A 41 20.20 -3.80 -11.72
C ALA A 41 21.59 -3.76 -11.08
N VAL A 42 22.40 -2.73 -11.40
CA VAL A 42 23.70 -2.48 -10.78
C VAL A 42 23.54 -2.22 -9.27
N GLU A 43 22.63 -1.32 -8.88
CA GLU A 43 22.33 -1.06 -7.46
C GLU A 43 21.88 -2.32 -6.71
N ALA A 44 21.07 -3.17 -7.34
CA ALA A 44 20.64 -4.43 -6.75
C ALA A 44 21.80 -5.41 -6.59
N ALA A 45 22.67 -5.53 -7.59
CA ALA A 45 23.87 -6.39 -7.53
C ALA A 45 24.82 -5.96 -6.40
N GLU A 46 24.95 -4.65 -6.16
CA GLU A 46 25.70 -4.09 -5.03
C GLU A 46 25.06 -4.38 -3.65
N ASN A 47 23.75 -4.70 -3.62
CA ASN A 47 22.96 -4.85 -2.39
C ASN A 47 22.31 -6.24 -2.24
N ASP A 48 23.11 -7.32 -2.20
CA ASP A 48 22.66 -8.72 -2.05
C ASP A 48 21.59 -9.16 -3.09
N GLY A 49 21.55 -8.53 -4.26
CA GLY A 49 20.52 -8.75 -5.28
C GLY A 49 19.16 -8.10 -4.97
N ARG A 50 19.08 -7.17 -4.00
CA ARG A 50 17.82 -6.62 -3.49
C ARG A 50 17.68 -5.13 -3.78
N LEU A 51 16.84 -4.79 -4.75
CA LEU A 51 16.59 -3.41 -5.18
C LEU A 51 16.06 -2.50 -4.05
N ALA A 52 15.10 -2.96 -3.23
CA ALA A 52 14.34 -2.08 -2.33
C ALA A 52 14.77 -2.05 -0.85
N ARG A 53 16.02 -2.42 -0.52
CA ARG A 53 16.52 -2.33 0.87
C ARG A 53 16.75 -0.88 1.30
N ARG A 54 17.23 -0.05 0.38
CA ARG A 54 17.55 1.37 0.59
C ARG A 54 16.84 2.23 -0.46
N PRO A 55 16.69 3.55 -0.24
CA PRO A 55 16.28 4.47 -1.30
C PRO A 55 17.18 4.32 -2.53
N LEU A 56 16.64 4.58 -3.73
CA LEU A 56 17.46 4.70 -4.94
C LEU A 56 18.50 5.80 -4.75
N LYS A 57 19.64 5.72 -5.47
CA LYS A 57 20.63 6.81 -5.48
C LYS A 57 20.01 8.12 -5.98
N HIS A 58 19.09 8.01 -6.93
CA HIS A 58 18.30 9.10 -7.50
C HIS A 58 17.02 9.34 -6.68
N ALA A 59 17.07 10.29 -5.74
CA ALA A 59 15.96 10.63 -4.84
C ALA A 59 14.70 11.07 -5.60
N GLU A 60 14.87 11.77 -6.71
CA GLU A 60 13.79 12.20 -7.60
C GLU A 60 13.03 11.02 -8.21
N ARG A 61 13.75 9.95 -8.61
CA ARG A 61 13.14 8.73 -9.15
C ARG A 61 12.43 7.93 -8.07
N GLU A 62 13.01 7.87 -6.86
CA GLU A 62 12.36 7.27 -5.70
C GLU A 62 11.04 7.99 -5.39
N VAL A 63 11.05 9.32 -5.32
CA VAL A 63 9.85 10.14 -5.09
C VAL A 63 8.85 9.97 -6.22
N HIS A 64 9.28 9.92 -7.49
CA HIS A 64 8.41 9.70 -8.63
C HIS A 64 7.66 8.37 -8.53
N ALA A 65 8.38 7.27 -8.27
CA ALA A 65 7.80 5.94 -8.12
C ALA A 65 6.78 5.89 -6.96
N HIS A 66 7.09 6.52 -5.84
CA HIS A 66 6.18 6.55 -4.68
C HIS A 66 4.99 7.49 -4.87
N ARG A 67 5.10 8.56 -5.68
CA ARG A 67 3.95 9.38 -6.08
C ARG A 67 2.94 8.59 -6.91
N LYS A 68 3.40 7.72 -7.82
CA LYS A 68 2.49 6.81 -8.56
C LYS A 68 1.77 5.85 -7.62
N LEU A 69 2.46 5.32 -6.61
CA LEU A 69 1.84 4.51 -5.57
C LEU A 69 0.78 5.29 -4.77
N LEU A 70 1.07 6.54 -4.39
CA LEU A 70 0.12 7.40 -3.68
C LEU A 70 -1.16 7.64 -4.49
N MET A 71 -1.05 7.91 -5.79
CA MET A 71 -2.23 8.08 -6.66
C MET A 71 -3.09 6.82 -6.69
N HIS A 72 -2.46 5.63 -6.74
CA HIS A 72 -3.19 4.38 -6.71
C HIS A 72 -3.88 4.12 -5.36
N LEU A 73 -3.17 4.36 -4.25
CA LEU A 73 -3.73 4.25 -2.90
C LEU A 73 -4.90 5.21 -2.69
N ASP A 74 -4.78 6.45 -3.15
CA ASP A 74 -5.86 7.44 -3.06
C ASP A 74 -7.10 6.98 -3.84
N SER A 75 -6.91 6.51 -5.07
CA SER A 75 -8.01 5.94 -5.86
C SER A 75 -8.68 4.75 -5.15
N MET A 76 -7.91 3.87 -4.50
CA MET A 76 -8.47 2.77 -3.73
C MET A 76 -9.24 3.30 -2.50
N ILE A 77 -8.68 4.25 -1.76
CA ILE A 77 -9.33 4.89 -0.60
C ILE A 77 -10.70 5.45 -1.00
N GLN A 78 -10.77 6.26 -2.07
CA GLN A 78 -12.02 6.83 -2.55
C GLN A 78 -13.03 5.75 -2.95
N GLY A 79 -12.56 4.67 -3.61
CA GLY A 79 -13.41 3.54 -3.97
C GLY A 79 -14.00 2.82 -2.76
N HIS A 80 -13.22 2.61 -1.70
CA HIS A 80 -13.72 1.96 -0.47
C HIS A 80 -14.68 2.87 0.29
N SER A 81 -14.37 4.17 0.42
CA SER A 81 -15.28 5.15 1.03
C SER A 81 -16.62 5.19 0.30
N THR A 82 -16.60 5.25 -1.03
CA THR A 82 -17.82 5.23 -1.85
C THR A 82 -18.60 3.93 -1.66
N ALA A 83 -17.94 2.77 -1.62
CA ALA A 83 -18.59 1.49 -1.42
C ALA A 83 -19.26 1.37 -0.04
N ILE A 84 -18.63 1.93 1.01
CA ILE A 84 -19.22 1.99 2.35
C ILE A 84 -20.49 2.85 2.36
N GLU A 85 -20.44 4.04 1.77
CA GLU A 85 -21.61 4.93 1.63
C GLU A 85 -22.75 4.28 0.84
N GLN A 86 -22.41 3.55 -0.23
CA GLN A 86 -23.39 2.78 -1.01
C GLN A 86 -24.04 1.68 -0.17
N LEU A 87 -23.28 0.96 0.65
CA LEU A 87 -23.86 -0.03 1.56
C LEU A 87 -24.82 0.61 2.56
N GLU A 88 -24.54 1.82 3.04
CA GLU A 88 -25.41 2.52 4.00
C GLU A 88 -26.72 2.99 3.36
N THR A 89 -26.69 3.41 2.10
CA THR A 89 -27.84 3.93 1.37
C THR A 89 -28.75 2.84 0.78
N ILE A 90 -28.32 1.57 0.74
CA ILE A 90 -29.17 0.44 0.36
C ILE A 90 -30.17 0.16 1.51
N ASP A 91 -31.27 0.91 1.53
CA ASP A 91 -32.48 0.66 2.34
C ASP A 91 -33.73 0.37 1.45
N GLY A 92 -33.53 0.25 0.13
CA GLY A 92 -34.58 -0.05 -0.84
C GLY A 92 -34.91 -1.54 -1.02
N ALA A 93 -35.65 -1.90 -2.08
CA ALA A 93 -36.05 -3.29 -2.38
C ALA A 93 -34.89 -4.31 -2.42
N ALA A 94 -33.66 -3.87 -2.74
CA ALA A 94 -32.44 -4.68 -2.66
C ALA A 94 -32.05 -5.05 -1.21
N SER A 95 -32.32 -4.18 -0.23
CA SER A 95 -32.08 -4.44 1.21
C SER A 95 -32.93 -5.58 1.76
N ARG A 96 -34.12 -5.83 1.18
CA ARG A 96 -34.95 -7.00 1.53
C ARG A 96 -34.35 -8.33 1.09
N SER A 97 -33.41 -8.31 0.13
CA SER A 97 -32.73 -9.50 -0.38
C SER A 97 -31.38 -9.77 0.28
N MET A 98 -30.74 -8.73 0.84
CA MET A 98 -29.43 -8.82 1.46
C MET A 98 -29.56 -9.07 2.96
N HIS A 99 -29.04 -10.20 3.43
CA HIS A 99 -29.05 -10.55 4.85
C HIS A 99 -28.24 -9.53 5.67
N GLN A 100 -28.83 -8.90 6.69
CA GLN A 100 -28.21 -7.83 7.50
C GLN A 100 -26.81 -8.20 7.99
N PHE A 101 -26.62 -9.45 8.44
CA PHE A 101 -25.30 -9.94 8.85
C PHE A 101 -24.22 -9.82 7.76
N ARG A 102 -24.55 -10.10 6.49
CA ARG A 102 -23.59 -9.98 5.38
C ARG A 102 -23.31 -8.51 5.05
N LYS A 103 -24.31 -7.64 5.19
CA LYS A 103 -24.16 -6.18 5.06
C LYS A 103 -23.16 -5.66 6.08
N GLU A 104 -23.36 -5.99 7.36
CA GLU A 104 -22.44 -5.59 8.44
C GLU A 104 -21.04 -6.18 8.27
N MET A 105 -20.94 -7.44 7.85
CA MET A 105 -19.64 -8.06 7.56
C MET A 105 -18.89 -7.32 6.44
N ALA A 106 -19.57 -6.99 5.34
CA ALA A 106 -18.99 -6.23 4.24
C ALA A 106 -18.56 -4.83 4.68
N LYS A 107 -19.39 -4.13 5.47
CA LYS A 107 -19.03 -2.82 6.04
C LYS A 107 -17.76 -2.91 6.89
N ASN A 108 -17.69 -3.87 7.81
CA ASN A 108 -16.54 -4.05 8.68
C ASN A 108 -15.27 -4.41 7.91
N LEU A 109 -15.39 -5.25 6.87
CA LEU A 109 -14.27 -5.59 5.99
C LEU A 109 -13.74 -4.34 5.28
N LEU A 110 -14.62 -3.60 4.60
CA LEU A 110 -14.25 -2.40 3.86
C LEU A 110 -13.68 -1.31 4.78
N ALA A 111 -14.23 -1.13 5.98
CA ALA A 111 -13.71 -0.18 6.96
C ALA A 111 -12.30 -0.56 7.42
N GLY A 112 -12.04 -1.85 7.66
CA GLY A 112 -10.71 -2.36 8.01
C GLY A 112 -9.71 -2.16 6.87
N GLU A 113 -10.08 -2.50 5.64
CA GLU A 113 -9.24 -2.28 4.45
C GLU A 113 -8.94 -0.79 4.22
N LEU A 114 -9.96 0.07 4.35
CA LEU A 114 -9.82 1.52 4.24
C LEU A 114 -8.80 2.06 5.25
N GLN A 115 -8.85 1.59 6.51
CA GLN A 115 -7.89 2.00 7.54
C GLN A 115 -6.45 1.58 7.19
N VAL A 116 -6.27 0.37 6.66
CA VAL A 116 -4.95 -0.10 6.20
C VAL A 116 -4.45 0.75 5.03
N LEU A 117 -5.30 1.06 4.06
CA LEU A 117 -4.96 1.90 2.90
C LEU A 117 -4.57 3.32 3.33
N GLN A 118 -5.31 3.94 4.26
CA GLN A 118 -4.99 5.25 4.81
C GLN A 118 -3.66 5.25 5.56
N SER A 119 -3.39 4.21 6.34
CA SER A 119 -2.11 4.04 7.04
C SER A 119 -0.93 3.92 6.05
N ALA A 120 -1.10 3.10 5.01
CA ALA A 120 -0.12 2.96 3.94
C ALA A 120 0.11 4.29 3.20
N TYR A 121 -0.96 5.00 2.84
CA TYR A 121 -0.89 6.31 2.19
C TYR A 121 -0.10 7.30 3.05
N ALA A 122 -0.45 7.43 4.34
CA ALA A 122 0.23 8.34 5.26
C ALA A 122 1.72 8.01 5.39
N TRP A 123 2.06 6.72 5.49
CA TRP A 123 3.46 6.28 5.55
C TRP A 123 4.21 6.66 4.26
N VAL A 124 3.65 6.37 3.09
CA VAL A 124 4.30 6.68 1.79
C VAL A 124 4.44 8.18 1.59
N ALA A 125 3.44 8.97 1.97
CA ALA A 125 3.47 10.42 1.88
C ALA A 125 4.56 11.02 2.78
N ASN A 126 4.70 10.51 4.00
CA ASN A 126 5.78 10.92 4.91
C ASN A 126 7.15 10.48 4.40
N TYR A 127 7.24 9.26 3.86
CA TYR A 127 8.45 8.73 3.25
C TYR A 127 8.93 9.63 2.09
N CYS A 128 8.04 10.03 1.18
CA CYS A 128 8.37 10.94 0.09
C CYS A 128 8.93 12.28 0.59
N LYS A 129 8.39 12.83 1.68
CA LYS A 129 8.89 14.07 2.29
C LYS A 129 10.29 13.88 2.87
N THR A 130 10.56 12.74 3.48
CA THR A 130 11.87 12.45 4.07
C THR A 130 12.94 12.27 2.98
N VAL A 131 12.63 11.56 1.90
CA VAL A 131 13.55 11.35 0.77
C VAL A 131 13.81 12.62 -0.02
N ALA A 132 12.80 13.48 -0.19
CA ALA A 132 12.99 14.76 -0.89
C ALA A 132 13.87 15.76 -0.11
N CYS A 133 14.09 15.54 1.19
CA CYS A 133 14.93 16.38 2.05
C CYS A 133 16.35 15.83 2.26
N THR A 134 16.68 14.65 1.71
CA THR A 134 18.02 14.05 1.71
C THR A 134 18.73 14.31 0.40
#